data_AF-D9PVH9-F1
#
_entry.id   AF-D9PVH9-F1
#
_cell.length_a   1.000
_cell.length_b   1.000
_cell.length_c   1.000
_cell.angle_alpha   90.00
_cell.angle_beta   90.00
_cell.angle_gamma   90.00
#
_symmetry.space_group_name_H-M   'P 1'
#
loop_
_entity.id
_entity.type
_entity.pdbx_description
1 polymer ?
#
loop_
_entity_poly.entity_id
_entity_poly.type
_entity_poly.pdbx_seq_one_letter_code
_entity_poly.pdbx_strand_id
1 'polypeptide(L)'
;MRVIIDASNVAHSRKNDDDRPCIENILSAAEELEKLGYEPVIIADASLRHEIDDKEKFRKLLEEGKFQQVPSGTTADHFILKMAEEEDAKILSNDVFREYKDEFQDINSRRIPYTFRDDRILIGTSGKPKKVKNILQKICNEALKEFEKKRIDSYKAKRGKKLSGIAIAKEAIDRISRSQEEGLEPKLEGIFMKLPLFEKFMSMVEEVERTSNYIIFVLVHPRDYREAVKYAGNIAVTVGDRLKLEHAPLVAVRNDLFLKPGTFELNIMYSEDVMEEAPYNVNITINDHDYSFVKKNSRNIASTIAARIGSWRFPIVSVKPSMLLEKPGEFDVVLEKGGND
;
A
#
# COMPACT_ATOMS: atom_id res chain seq x y z
N MET A 1 8.70 -16.80 -16.60
CA MET A 1 9.33 -15.90 -15.61
C MET A 1 10.80 -16.24 -15.59
N ARG A 2 11.68 -15.24 -15.66
CA ARG A 2 13.14 -15.45 -15.64
C ARG A 2 13.64 -15.74 -14.23
N VAL A 3 14.61 -16.63 -14.14
CA VAL A 3 15.30 -16.97 -12.89
C VAL A 3 16.81 -16.93 -13.14
N ILE A 4 17.48 -15.98 -12.52
CA ILE A 4 18.93 -15.84 -12.56
C ILE A 4 19.53 -16.86 -11.60
N ILE A 5 20.38 -17.75 -12.10
CA ILE A 5 21.12 -18.72 -11.31
C ILE A 5 22.47 -18.11 -10.93
N ASP A 6 22.70 -17.98 -9.62
CA ASP A 6 24.01 -17.67 -9.06
C ASP A 6 24.89 -18.93 -9.17
N ALA A 7 25.62 -19.03 -10.29
CA ALA A 7 26.34 -20.25 -10.65
C ALA A 7 27.43 -20.59 -9.64
N SER A 8 28.10 -19.59 -9.05
CA SER A 8 29.12 -19.81 -8.03
C SER A 8 28.49 -20.41 -6.77
N ASN A 9 27.42 -19.80 -6.26
CA ASN A 9 26.73 -20.32 -5.07
C ASN A 9 26.20 -21.73 -5.27
N VAL A 10 25.58 -22.01 -6.42
CA VAL A 10 25.06 -23.33 -6.79
C VAL A 10 26.18 -24.35 -6.95
N ALA A 11 27.27 -24.01 -7.64
CA ALA A 11 28.39 -24.92 -7.86
C ALA A 11 29.05 -25.35 -6.53
N HIS A 12 29.19 -24.43 -5.58
CA HIS A 12 29.78 -24.71 -4.27
C HIS A 12 28.87 -25.46 -3.29
N SER A 13 27.58 -25.63 -3.61
CA SER A 13 26.59 -26.16 -2.65
C SER A 13 26.75 -27.64 -2.32
N ARG A 14 27.13 -28.44 -3.32
CA ARG A 14 27.56 -29.83 -3.14
C ARG A 14 28.95 -29.93 -3.74
N LYS A 15 29.91 -30.36 -2.94
CA LYS A 15 31.27 -30.56 -3.41
C LYS A 15 31.50 -32.01 -3.79
N ASN A 16 32.37 -32.24 -4.77
CA ASN A 16 32.83 -33.58 -5.12
C ASN A 16 33.87 -34.08 -4.10
N ASP A 17 34.37 -35.29 -4.31
CA ASP A 17 35.38 -35.92 -3.43
C ASP A 17 36.67 -35.09 -3.29
N ASP A 18 36.95 -34.19 -4.26
CA ASP A 18 38.09 -33.27 -4.28
C ASP A 18 37.78 -31.88 -3.69
N ASP A 19 36.63 -31.70 -3.03
CA ASP A 19 36.16 -30.45 -2.43
C ASP A 19 35.98 -29.29 -3.44
N ARG A 20 35.85 -29.60 -4.74
CA ARG A 20 35.71 -28.60 -5.81
C ARG A 20 34.25 -28.24 -6.11
N PRO A 21 33.98 -26.99 -6.54
CA PRO A 21 32.68 -26.63 -7.10
C PRO A 21 32.36 -27.47 -8.32
N CYS A 22 31.11 -27.95 -8.40
CA CYS A 22 30.68 -28.94 -9.39
C CYS A 22 29.78 -28.31 -10.45
N ILE A 23 30.15 -28.49 -11.72
CA ILE A 23 29.35 -27.97 -12.85
C ILE A 23 27.96 -28.62 -12.92
N GLU A 24 27.84 -29.87 -12.51
CA GLU A 24 26.60 -30.65 -12.54
C GLU A 24 25.51 -30.07 -11.61
N ASN A 25 25.92 -29.40 -10.52
CA ASN A 25 24.98 -28.68 -9.65
C ASN A 25 24.28 -27.54 -10.41
N ILE A 26 25.01 -26.83 -11.26
CA ILE A 26 24.47 -25.71 -12.04
C ILE A 26 23.50 -26.23 -13.11
N LEU A 27 23.88 -27.32 -13.79
CA LEU A 27 23.06 -27.93 -14.83
C LEU A 27 21.77 -28.53 -14.28
N SER A 28 21.85 -29.26 -13.16
CA SER A 28 20.65 -29.79 -12.48
C SER A 28 19.72 -28.69 -11.98
N ALA A 29 20.27 -27.56 -11.51
CA ALA A 29 19.48 -26.39 -11.14
C ALA A 29 18.72 -25.79 -12.34
N ALA A 30 19.38 -25.64 -13.48
CA ALA A 30 18.75 -25.15 -14.70
C ALA A 30 17.64 -26.10 -15.19
N GLU A 31 17.91 -27.41 -15.22
CA GLU A 31 16.94 -28.41 -15.66
C GLU A 31 15.70 -28.45 -14.74
N GLU A 32 15.88 -28.35 -13.43
CA GLU A 32 14.76 -28.33 -12.48
C GLU A 32 13.93 -27.05 -12.60
N LEU A 33 14.57 -25.89 -12.83
CA LEU A 33 13.86 -24.64 -13.08
C LEU A 33 13.04 -24.70 -14.39
N GLU A 34 13.60 -25.29 -15.45
CA GLU A 34 12.88 -25.51 -16.72
C GLU A 34 11.65 -26.41 -16.52
N LYS A 35 11.79 -27.50 -15.77
CA LYS A 35 10.67 -28.40 -15.41
C LYS A 35 9.54 -27.68 -14.66
N LEU A 36 9.89 -26.68 -13.86
CA LEU A 36 8.94 -25.83 -13.14
C LEU A 36 8.35 -24.70 -14.00
N GLY A 37 8.75 -24.58 -15.28
CA GLY A 37 8.25 -23.58 -16.22
C GLY A 37 8.97 -22.22 -16.13
N TYR A 38 10.16 -22.18 -15.54
CA TYR A 38 11.02 -21.00 -15.50
C TYR A 38 11.99 -20.96 -16.67
N GLU A 39 12.46 -19.75 -16.98
CA GLU A 39 13.53 -19.52 -17.96
C GLU A 39 14.83 -19.24 -17.19
N PRO A 40 15.76 -20.21 -17.07
CA PRO A 40 16.99 -20.02 -16.33
C PRO A 40 17.99 -19.15 -17.09
N VAL A 41 18.64 -18.23 -16.39
CA VAL A 41 19.77 -17.42 -16.89
C VAL A 41 20.95 -17.64 -15.97
N ILE A 42 22.03 -18.25 -16.47
CA ILE A 42 23.15 -18.68 -15.64
C ILE A 42 24.23 -17.61 -15.62
N ILE A 43 24.52 -17.05 -14.44
CA ILE A 43 25.53 -16.02 -14.24
C ILE A 43 26.64 -16.55 -13.34
N ALA A 44 27.88 -16.49 -13.81
CA ALA A 44 29.06 -16.99 -13.10
C ALA A 44 30.05 -15.87 -12.74
N ASP A 45 30.61 -15.97 -11.53
CA ASP A 45 31.72 -15.13 -11.12
C ASP A 45 32.97 -15.38 -11.99
N ALA A 46 33.83 -14.37 -12.12
CA ALA A 46 35.08 -14.46 -12.85
C ALA A 46 36.04 -15.53 -12.27
N SER A 47 35.99 -15.76 -10.96
CA SER A 47 36.83 -16.72 -10.23
C SER A 47 36.43 -18.18 -10.48
N LEU A 48 35.14 -18.46 -10.68
CA LEU A 48 34.60 -19.83 -10.76
C LEU A 48 35.30 -20.70 -11.82
N ARG A 49 35.69 -20.11 -12.95
CA ARG A 49 36.38 -20.82 -14.06
C ARG A 49 37.69 -21.52 -13.63
N HIS A 50 38.32 -21.04 -12.56
CA HIS A 50 39.60 -21.56 -12.08
C HIS A 50 39.43 -22.68 -11.05
N GLU A 51 38.26 -22.74 -10.41
CA GLU A 51 37.96 -23.62 -9.29
C GLU A 51 37.10 -24.82 -9.69
N ILE A 52 36.25 -24.65 -10.71
CA ILE A 52 35.30 -25.66 -11.19
C ILE A 52 35.99 -26.98 -11.57
N ASP A 53 35.32 -28.09 -11.28
CA ASP A 53 35.78 -29.46 -11.54
C ASP A 53 36.07 -29.75 -13.01
N ASP A 54 35.17 -29.37 -13.92
CA ASP A 54 35.31 -29.56 -15.37
C ASP A 54 35.45 -28.21 -16.10
N LYS A 55 36.70 -27.73 -16.19
CA LYS A 55 37.05 -26.44 -16.79
C LYS A 55 36.77 -26.38 -18.30
N GLU A 56 36.96 -27.48 -19.01
CA GLU A 56 36.75 -27.53 -20.46
C GLU A 56 35.26 -27.44 -20.79
N LYS A 57 34.41 -28.20 -20.08
CA LYS A 57 32.95 -28.11 -20.23
C LYS A 57 32.45 -26.71 -19.86
N PHE A 58 32.96 -26.13 -18.77
CA PHE A 58 32.61 -24.77 -18.37
C PHE A 58 32.98 -23.73 -19.43
N ARG A 59 34.20 -23.78 -19.98
CA ARG A 59 34.65 -22.88 -21.06
C ARG A 59 33.75 -23.00 -22.29
N LYS A 60 33.40 -24.23 -22.68
CA LYS A 60 32.51 -24.48 -23.81
C LYS A 60 31.11 -23.87 -23.60
N LEU A 61 30.55 -23.98 -22.40
CA LEU A 61 29.23 -23.39 -22.08
C LEU A 61 29.24 -21.85 -22.08
N LEU A 62 30.37 -21.23 -21.72
CA LEU A 62 30.56 -19.78 -21.89
C LEU A 62 30.63 -19.39 -23.38
N GLU A 63 31.40 -20.13 -24.18
CA GLU A 63 31.54 -19.87 -25.63
C GLU A 63 30.21 -20.05 -26.39
N GLU A 64 29.39 -21.01 -25.96
CA GLU A 64 28.04 -21.24 -26.48
C GLU A 64 27.01 -20.20 -25.98
N GLY A 65 27.39 -19.29 -25.07
CA GLY A 65 26.49 -18.29 -24.48
C GLY A 65 25.44 -18.84 -23.52
N LYS A 66 25.55 -20.12 -23.14
CA LYS A 66 24.65 -20.75 -22.15
C LYS A 66 24.93 -20.24 -20.74
N PHE A 67 26.20 -19.95 -20.45
CA PHE A 67 26.64 -19.32 -19.21
C PHE A 67 27.11 -17.91 -19.56
N GLN A 68 26.82 -16.95 -18.70
CA GLN A 68 27.36 -15.59 -18.81
C GLN A 68 28.31 -15.35 -17.67
N GLN A 69 29.46 -14.73 -17.97
CA GLN A 69 30.41 -14.31 -16.97
C GLN A 69 30.21 -12.84 -16.63
N VAL A 70 30.28 -12.52 -15.34
CA VAL A 70 30.17 -11.15 -14.85
C VAL A 70 31.30 -10.29 -15.45
N PRO A 71 31.02 -9.04 -15.90
CA PRO A 71 32.04 -8.15 -16.42
C PRO A 71 33.18 -7.88 -15.43
N SER A 72 34.38 -7.65 -15.96
CA SER A 72 35.53 -7.31 -15.13
C SER A 72 35.28 -6.02 -14.34
N GLY A 73 35.62 -6.04 -13.04
CA GLY A 73 35.49 -4.89 -12.15
C GLY A 73 34.11 -4.73 -11.49
N THR A 74 33.20 -5.69 -11.67
CA THR A 74 31.91 -5.75 -10.96
C THR A 74 31.85 -7.02 -10.11
N THR A 75 31.28 -6.95 -8.91
CA THR A 75 31.07 -8.15 -8.09
C THR A 75 29.89 -8.96 -8.65
N ALA A 76 29.96 -10.29 -8.58
CA ALA A 76 28.88 -11.14 -9.08
C ALA A 76 27.56 -10.86 -8.37
N ASP A 77 27.59 -10.72 -7.04
CA ASP A 77 26.41 -10.41 -6.23
C ASP A 77 25.69 -9.13 -6.68
N HIS A 78 26.43 -8.03 -6.88
CA HIS A 78 25.86 -6.76 -7.33
C HIS A 78 25.24 -6.88 -8.71
N PHE A 79 25.96 -7.51 -9.64
CA PHE A 79 25.50 -7.71 -11.01
C PHE A 79 24.22 -8.57 -11.07
N ILE A 80 24.17 -9.66 -10.32
CA ILE A 80 23.00 -10.55 -10.23
C ILE A 80 21.80 -9.81 -9.65
N LEU A 81 21.99 -9.07 -8.55
CA LEU A 81 20.92 -8.30 -7.91
C LEU A 81 20.35 -7.22 -8.84
N LYS A 82 21.23 -6.47 -9.51
CA LYS A 82 20.85 -5.43 -10.45
C LYS A 82 20.08 -5.99 -11.64
N MET A 83 20.59 -7.05 -12.27
CA MET A 83 19.92 -7.71 -13.38
C MET A 83 18.54 -8.27 -12.96
N ALA A 84 18.44 -8.83 -11.75
CA ALA A 84 17.17 -9.34 -11.23
C ALA A 84 16.12 -8.24 -10.99
N GLU A 85 16.57 -7.04 -10.63
CA GLU A 85 15.71 -5.88 -10.46
C GLU A 85 15.27 -5.31 -11.81
N GLU A 86 16.21 -5.11 -12.74
CA GLU A 86 15.96 -4.56 -14.08
C GLU A 86 15.04 -5.46 -14.94
N GLU A 87 15.19 -6.78 -14.85
CA GLU A 87 14.41 -7.75 -15.63
C GLU A 87 13.18 -8.31 -14.90
N ASP A 88 12.90 -7.82 -13.69
CA ASP A 88 11.92 -8.40 -12.75
C ASP A 88 12.05 -9.94 -12.59
N ALA A 89 13.30 -10.41 -12.55
CA ALA A 89 13.61 -11.82 -12.41
C ALA A 89 13.70 -12.25 -10.94
N LYS A 90 13.63 -13.57 -10.72
CA LYS A 90 14.01 -14.19 -9.43
C LYS A 90 15.48 -14.59 -9.45
N ILE A 91 16.06 -14.82 -8.28
CA ILE A 91 17.44 -15.26 -8.12
C ILE A 91 17.47 -16.62 -7.42
N LEU A 92 18.03 -17.64 -8.03
CA LEU A 92 18.31 -18.91 -7.37
C LEU A 92 19.68 -18.80 -6.67
N SER A 93 19.66 -18.60 -5.35
CA SER A 93 20.86 -18.52 -4.50
C SER A 93 20.50 -18.82 -3.05
N ASN A 94 21.42 -19.45 -2.32
CA ASN A 94 21.35 -19.59 -0.87
C ASN A 94 22.06 -18.44 -0.12
N ASP A 95 22.77 -17.56 -0.82
CA ASP A 95 23.28 -16.32 -0.22
C ASP A 95 22.11 -15.37 0.11
N VAL A 96 22.20 -14.66 1.23
CA VAL A 96 21.21 -13.66 1.66
C VAL A 96 21.58 -12.23 1.23
N PHE A 97 22.71 -12.05 0.54
CA PHE A 97 23.26 -10.79 0.02
C PHE A 97 23.26 -9.68 1.08
N ARG A 98 23.83 -9.99 2.25
CA ARG A 98 23.69 -9.13 3.44
C ARG A 98 24.24 -7.72 3.23
N GLU A 99 25.35 -7.62 2.50
CA GLU A 99 26.08 -6.37 2.24
C GLU A 99 25.30 -5.42 1.32
N TYR A 100 24.39 -5.98 0.53
CA TYR A 100 23.63 -5.25 -0.48
C TYR A 100 22.23 -4.85 -0.01
N LYS A 101 21.87 -5.12 1.25
CA LYS A 101 20.53 -4.82 1.79
C LYS A 101 20.19 -3.34 1.87
N ASP A 102 21.19 -2.48 1.93
CA ASP A 102 21.00 -1.03 1.95
C ASP A 102 20.82 -0.45 0.55
N GLU A 103 21.29 -1.17 -0.47
CA GLU A 103 21.21 -0.78 -1.89
C GLU A 103 19.98 -1.39 -2.57
N PHE A 104 19.78 -2.70 -2.43
CA PHE A 104 18.70 -3.43 -3.11
C PHE A 104 17.58 -3.79 -2.15
N GLN A 105 16.36 -3.52 -2.60
CA GLN A 105 15.19 -3.69 -1.77
C GLN A 105 14.60 -5.08 -1.94
N ASP A 106 14.10 -5.61 -0.83
CA ASP A 106 13.30 -6.83 -0.83
C ASP A 106 13.96 -8.06 -1.49
N ILE A 107 15.30 -8.14 -1.41
CA ILE A 107 16.13 -9.26 -1.90
C ILE A 107 15.52 -10.62 -1.54
N ASN A 108 15.00 -10.75 -0.32
CA ASN A 108 14.38 -11.99 0.16
C ASN A 108 13.19 -12.47 -0.67
N SER A 109 12.42 -11.56 -1.30
CA SER A 109 11.28 -11.93 -2.14
C SER A 109 11.66 -12.25 -3.57
N ARG A 110 12.83 -11.78 -4.03
CA ARG A 110 13.42 -12.14 -5.32
C ARG A 110 14.21 -13.44 -5.23
N ARG A 111 14.85 -13.70 -4.10
CA ARG A 111 15.65 -14.88 -3.87
C ARG A 111 14.79 -16.13 -3.68
N ILE A 112 15.08 -17.18 -4.44
CA ILE A 112 14.59 -18.54 -4.31
C ILE A 112 15.71 -19.36 -3.65
N PRO A 113 15.54 -19.83 -2.40
CA PRO A 113 16.50 -20.74 -1.78
C PRO A 113 16.36 -22.14 -2.38
N TYR A 114 17.37 -22.99 -2.23
CA TYR A 114 17.33 -24.38 -2.66
C TYR A 114 18.08 -25.30 -1.68
N THR A 115 17.86 -26.60 -1.81
CA THR A 115 18.63 -27.61 -1.09
C THR A 115 18.94 -28.78 -2.00
N PHE A 116 20.02 -29.50 -1.74
CA PHE A 116 20.31 -30.76 -2.41
C PHE A 116 19.87 -31.92 -1.49
N ARG A 117 19.10 -32.87 -2.04
CA ARG A 117 18.86 -34.18 -1.44
C ARG A 117 19.23 -35.22 -2.48
N ASP A 118 20.24 -36.04 -2.19
CA ASP A 118 20.73 -37.14 -3.06
C ASP A 118 20.73 -36.78 -4.56
N ASP A 119 21.70 -36.14 -5.18
CA ASP A 119 21.72 -35.92 -6.65
C ASP A 119 20.58 -35.05 -7.24
N ARG A 120 19.55 -34.67 -6.47
CA ARG A 120 18.47 -33.78 -6.91
C ARG A 120 18.49 -32.48 -6.13
N ILE A 121 18.40 -31.38 -6.88
CA ILE A 121 18.13 -30.06 -6.32
C ILE A 121 16.62 -29.92 -6.08
N LEU A 122 16.26 -29.39 -4.92
CA LEU A 122 14.89 -29.02 -4.58
C LEU A 122 14.81 -27.50 -4.52
N ILE A 123 14.05 -26.93 -5.44
CA ILE A 123 13.81 -25.49 -5.54
C ILE A 123 12.78 -25.08 -4.49
N GLY A 124 13.14 -24.13 -3.63
CA GLY A 124 12.25 -23.60 -2.60
C GLY A 124 11.30 -22.52 -3.13
N THR A 125 10.71 -21.78 -2.20
CA THR A 125 9.85 -20.62 -2.53
C THR A 125 10.47 -19.34 -2.00
N SER A 126 10.41 -18.26 -2.78
CA SER A 126 10.86 -16.94 -2.32
C SER A 126 10.06 -16.43 -1.12
N GLY A 127 10.69 -15.53 -0.36
CA GLY A 127 10.01 -14.79 0.70
C GLY A 127 8.85 -13.95 0.16
N LYS A 128 7.94 -13.54 1.04
CA LYS A 128 6.91 -12.56 0.67
C LYS A 128 7.54 -11.16 0.62
N PRO A 129 7.12 -10.31 -0.34
CA PRO A 129 7.63 -8.95 -0.41
C PRO A 129 7.50 -8.18 0.89
N LYS A 130 8.59 -7.51 1.31
CA LYS A 130 8.59 -6.59 2.45
C LYS A 130 7.73 -5.37 2.13
N LYS A 131 6.45 -5.45 2.49
CA LYS A 131 5.54 -4.31 2.44
C LYS A 131 6.09 -3.16 3.28
N VAL A 132 6.18 -1.96 2.72
CA VAL A 132 6.34 -0.74 3.52
C VAL A 132 5.13 -0.63 4.43
N LYS A 133 5.33 -0.91 5.72
CA LYS A 133 4.26 -0.90 6.71
C LYS A 133 3.61 0.48 6.69
N ASN A 134 2.30 0.50 6.51
CA ASN A 134 1.43 1.68 6.57
C ASN A 134 1.59 2.72 5.44
N ILE A 135 2.02 2.32 4.23
CA ILE A 135 2.16 3.26 3.10
C ILE A 135 0.86 4.04 2.79
N LEU A 136 -0.30 3.39 2.88
CA LEU A 136 -1.59 4.05 2.65
C LEU A 136 -1.86 5.16 3.67
N GLN A 137 -1.51 4.94 4.95
CA GLN A 137 -1.64 5.94 6.00
C GLN A 137 -0.64 7.09 5.81
N LYS A 138 0.57 6.81 5.33
CA LYS A 138 1.55 7.85 4.99
C LYS A 138 1.04 8.75 3.87
N ILE A 139 0.50 8.15 2.80
CA ILE A 139 -0.12 8.89 1.69
C ILE A 139 -1.30 9.74 2.20
N CYS A 140 -2.20 9.17 3.01
CA CYS A 140 -3.31 9.94 3.57
C CYS A 140 -2.84 11.09 4.45
N ASN A 141 -1.81 10.88 5.29
CA ASN A 141 -1.25 11.96 6.11
C ASN A 141 -0.70 13.09 5.24
N GLU A 142 0.04 12.75 4.18
CA GLU A 142 0.64 13.77 3.31
C GLU A 142 -0.44 14.53 2.54
N ALA A 143 -1.44 13.82 1.98
CA ALA A 143 -2.58 14.45 1.34
C ALA A 143 -3.30 15.43 2.28
N LEU A 144 -3.60 15.02 3.52
CA LEU A 144 -4.28 15.88 4.49
C LEU A 144 -3.43 17.10 4.89
N LYS A 145 -2.10 16.98 4.94
CA LYS A 145 -1.22 18.15 5.13
C LYS A 145 -1.29 19.11 3.95
N GLU A 146 -1.36 18.60 2.72
CA GLU A 146 -1.51 19.45 1.53
C GLU A 146 -2.85 20.20 1.54
N PHE A 147 -3.93 19.58 2.02
CA PHE A 147 -5.22 20.26 2.24
C PHE A 147 -5.08 21.38 3.27
N GLU A 148 -4.35 21.15 4.36
CA GLU A 148 -4.12 22.16 5.41
C GLU A 148 -3.27 23.33 4.94
N LYS A 149 -2.24 23.07 4.12
CA LYS A 149 -1.48 24.14 3.45
C LYS A 149 -2.38 25.01 2.57
N LYS A 150 -3.50 24.47 2.08
CA LYS A 150 -4.54 25.18 1.32
C LYS A 150 -5.68 25.69 2.20
N ARG A 151 -5.51 25.76 3.53
CA ARG A 151 -6.48 26.26 4.51
C ARG A 151 -7.77 25.43 4.61
N ILE A 152 -7.68 24.13 4.34
CA ILE A 152 -8.77 23.18 4.56
C ILE A 152 -8.36 22.30 5.73
N ASP A 153 -9.00 22.51 6.87
CA ASP A 153 -8.71 21.76 8.08
C ASP A 153 -9.15 20.31 7.97
N SER A 154 -8.37 19.42 8.58
CA SER A 154 -8.70 18.00 8.66
C SER A 154 -8.94 17.54 10.09
N TYR A 155 -9.92 16.66 10.26
CA TYR A 155 -10.17 15.96 11.51
C TYR A 155 -8.98 15.06 11.88
N LYS A 156 -8.40 15.31 13.07
CA LYS A 156 -7.10 14.75 13.47
C LYS A 156 -7.16 13.49 14.32
N ALA A 157 -8.28 13.18 14.97
CA ALA A 157 -8.31 12.03 15.89
C ALA A 157 -8.13 10.71 15.13
N LYS A 158 -7.32 9.82 15.71
CA LYS A 158 -6.95 8.51 15.12
C LYS A 158 -7.10 7.35 16.09
N ARG A 159 -7.52 7.63 17.33
CA ARG A 159 -7.68 6.61 18.38
C ARG A 159 -9.15 6.22 18.44
N GLY A 160 -9.46 5.02 17.97
CA GLY A 160 -10.84 4.54 17.98
C GLY A 160 -11.28 3.91 19.30
N LYS A 161 -12.58 3.96 19.56
CA LYS A 161 -13.28 3.20 20.62
C LYS A 161 -13.76 1.85 20.06
N LYS A 162 -14.11 0.90 20.92
CA LYS A 162 -14.61 -0.42 20.49
C LYS A 162 -15.90 -0.28 19.67
N LEU A 163 -15.94 -0.87 18.49
CA LEU A 163 -17.08 -0.77 17.57
C LEU A 163 -18.32 -1.49 18.12
N SER A 164 -19.42 -0.75 18.24
CA SER A 164 -20.79 -1.25 18.38
C SER A 164 -21.77 -0.11 18.12
N GLY A 165 -22.99 -0.40 17.65
CA GLY A 165 -24.01 0.63 17.43
C GLY A 165 -24.33 1.47 18.67
N ILE A 166 -24.40 0.83 19.84
CA ILE A 166 -24.65 1.51 21.13
C ILE A 166 -23.50 2.45 21.49
N ALA A 167 -22.25 2.00 21.34
CA ALA A 167 -21.09 2.85 21.64
C ALA A 167 -21.01 4.06 20.71
N ILE A 168 -21.32 3.88 19.43
CA ILE A 168 -21.38 4.98 18.46
C ILE A 168 -22.45 6.00 18.85
N ALA A 169 -23.68 5.55 19.10
CA ALA A 169 -24.78 6.45 19.46
C ALA A 169 -24.48 7.22 20.75
N LYS A 170 -23.96 6.53 21.78
CA LYS A 170 -23.56 7.17 23.04
C LYS A 170 -22.49 8.24 22.81
N GLU A 171 -21.46 7.93 22.03
CA GLU A 171 -20.40 8.88 21.75
C GLU A 171 -20.89 10.11 20.97
N ALA A 172 -21.81 9.90 20.02
CA ALA A 172 -22.40 10.98 19.26
C ALA A 172 -23.22 11.93 20.16
N ILE A 173 -24.07 11.36 21.02
CA ILE A 173 -24.84 12.12 22.02
C ILE A 173 -23.90 12.93 22.91
N ASP A 174 -22.91 12.29 23.51
CA ASP A 174 -21.97 12.94 24.44
C ASP A 174 -21.23 14.12 23.78
N ARG A 175 -20.81 13.98 22.51
CA ARG A 175 -20.09 15.05 21.78
C ARG A 175 -21.00 16.20 21.36
N ILE A 176 -22.20 15.90 20.85
CA ILE A 176 -23.15 16.95 20.43
C ILE A 176 -23.65 17.73 21.65
N SER A 177 -23.98 17.06 22.76
CA SER A 177 -24.41 17.73 23.98
C SER A 177 -23.35 18.71 24.50
N ARG A 178 -22.08 18.27 24.60
CA ARG A 178 -20.98 19.17 25.03
C ARG A 178 -20.83 20.37 24.11
N SER A 179 -20.95 20.15 22.80
CA SER A 179 -20.87 21.21 21.81
C SER A 179 -22.00 22.24 21.94
N GLN A 180 -23.20 21.84 22.36
CA GLN A 180 -24.31 22.75 22.62
C GLN A 180 -24.13 23.54 23.93
N GLU A 181 -23.48 22.93 24.93
CA GLU A 181 -23.20 23.55 26.23
C GLU A 181 -22.01 24.54 26.16
N GLU A 182 -20.95 24.20 25.44
CA GLU A 182 -19.71 24.99 25.37
C GLU A 182 -19.72 26.02 24.23
N GLY A 183 -20.70 25.94 23.31
CA GLY A 183 -20.66 26.62 22.02
C GLY A 183 -19.60 25.97 21.12
N LEU A 184 -19.97 25.51 19.93
CA LEU A 184 -18.96 25.05 18.97
C LEU A 184 -18.10 26.25 18.58
N GLU A 185 -16.78 26.14 18.74
CA GLU A 185 -15.86 26.97 17.96
C GLU A 185 -16.25 26.75 16.50
N PRO A 186 -16.72 27.78 15.78
CA PRO A 186 -16.87 27.68 14.35
C PRO A 186 -15.48 27.35 13.82
N LYS A 187 -15.34 26.29 13.01
CA LYS A 187 -14.16 26.15 12.17
C LYS A 187 -14.21 27.26 11.10
N LEU A 188 -13.98 28.50 11.52
CA LEU A 188 -13.99 29.68 10.67
C LEU A 188 -12.67 30.42 10.85
N GLU A 189 -11.75 30.16 9.93
CA GLU A 189 -11.09 31.21 9.14
C GLU A 189 -10.40 30.57 7.93
N GLY A 190 -11.18 30.17 6.91
CA GLY A 190 -10.59 29.59 5.69
C GLY A 190 -11.47 29.49 4.45
N ILE A 191 -12.76 29.19 4.59
CA ILE A 191 -13.61 28.88 3.42
C ILE A 191 -14.71 29.92 3.28
N PHE A 192 -14.31 31.14 2.90
CA PHE A 192 -15.23 32.10 2.29
C PHE A 192 -15.36 31.80 0.79
N MET A 193 -16.14 30.77 0.46
CA MET A 193 -16.92 30.75 -0.78
C MET A 193 -18.25 30.07 -0.47
N LYS A 194 -19.25 30.89 -0.16
CA LYS A 194 -20.67 30.53 -0.19
C LYS A 194 -20.95 29.82 -1.53
N LEU A 195 -21.31 28.54 -1.48
CA LEU A 195 -21.93 27.87 -2.61
C LEU A 195 -23.33 27.39 -2.18
N PRO A 196 -24.40 27.95 -2.77
CA PRO A 196 -25.79 27.66 -2.39
C PRO A 196 -26.29 26.30 -2.95
N LEU A 197 -25.40 25.32 -3.14
CA LEU A 197 -25.71 24.09 -3.87
C LEU A 197 -26.11 22.91 -2.96
N PHE A 198 -25.71 22.90 -1.69
CA PHE A 198 -26.04 21.81 -0.77
C PHE A 198 -27.56 21.68 -0.54
N GLU A 199 -28.28 22.80 -0.47
CA GLU A 199 -29.76 22.81 -0.39
C GLU A 199 -30.42 22.10 -1.59
N LYS A 200 -29.80 22.19 -2.78
CA LYS A 200 -30.35 21.64 -4.02
C LYS A 200 -30.10 20.14 -4.18
N PHE A 201 -29.05 19.60 -3.55
CA PHE A 201 -28.81 18.15 -3.55
C PHE A 201 -29.68 17.43 -2.50
N MET A 202 -29.88 18.05 -1.34
CA MET A 202 -30.80 17.53 -0.30
C MET A 202 -32.24 17.43 -0.79
N SER A 203 -32.66 18.27 -1.75
CA SER A 203 -33.98 18.20 -2.37
C SER A 203 -34.14 17.10 -3.43
N MET A 204 -33.04 16.47 -3.87
CA MET A 204 -33.05 15.34 -4.83
C MET A 204 -33.02 13.96 -4.15
N VAL A 205 -32.83 13.90 -2.83
CA VAL A 205 -33.03 12.68 -2.03
C VAL A 205 -34.51 12.68 -1.64
N GLU A 206 -35.32 11.82 -2.25
CA GLU A 206 -36.78 11.75 -2.02
C GLU A 206 -37.11 11.69 -0.51
N GLU A 207 -37.99 12.62 -0.11
CA GLU A 207 -38.66 12.76 1.20
C GLU A 207 -37.78 12.84 2.46
N VAL A 208 -36.98 13.90 2.61
CA VAL A 208 -36.82 14.55 3.93
C VAL A 208 -36.83 16.06 3.76
N GLU A 209 -38.00 16.65 4.01
CA GLU A 209 -38.13 18.08 4.27
C GLU A 209 -37.21 18.49 5.43
N ARG A 210 -36.38 19.50 5.15
CA ARG A 210 -35.57 20.30 6.09
C ARG A 210 -34.38 19.56 6.71
N THR A 211 -33.22 20.16 6.49
CA THR A 211 -31.89 19.64 6.76
C THR A 211 -31.70 19.29 8.23
N SER A 212 -31.30 18.05 8.51
CA SER A 212 -30.69 17.71 9.79
C SER A 212 -29.55 18.66 10.13
N ASN A 213 -29.55 19.24 11.33
CA ASN A 213 -28.51 20.15 11.78
C ASN A 213 -27.11 19.51 11.80
N TYR A 214 -27.02 18.18 11.94
CA TYR A 214 -25.74 17.48 12.06
C TYR A 214 -25.56 16.37 11.02
N ILE A 215 -24.31 16.20 10.60
CA ILE A 215 -23.82 15.04 9.86
C ILE A 215 -22.79 14.33 10.73
N ILE A 216 -23.00 13.03 10.95
CA ILE A 216 -22.11 12.17 11.73
C ILE A 216 -21.36 11.26 10.75
N PHE A 217 -20.08 11.55 10.52
CA PHE A 217 -19.19 10.62 9.83
C PHE A 217 -18.69 9.57 10.82
N VAL A 218 -19.18 8.34 10.68
CA VAL A 218 -18.71 7.18 11.45
C VAL A 218 -17.50 6.59 10.74
N LEU A 219 -16.32 6.85 11.28
CA LEU A 219 -15.03 6.45 10.73
C LEU A 219 -14.67 5.04 11.22
N VAL A 220 -14.51 4.09 10.29
CA VAL A 220 -14.19 2.69 10.61
C VAL A 220 -13.12 2.13 9.69
N HIS A 221 -12.42 1.10 10.15
CA HIS A 221 -11.49 0.38 9.28
C HIS A 221 -12.26 -0.29 8.12
N PRO A 222 -11.72 -0.38 6.89
CA PRO A 222 -12.43 -0.94 5.73
C PRO A 222 -13.01 -2.35 5.91
N ARG A 223 -12.45 -3.15 6.82
CA ARG A 223 -12.97 -4.49 7.16
C ARG A 223 -14.30 -4.46 7.89
N ASP A 224 -14.58 -3.40 8.64
CA ASP A 224 -15.74 -3.29 9.52
C ASP A 224 -16.87 -2.48 8.88
N TYR A 225 -16.64 -1.90 7.70
CA TYR A 225 -17.60 -1.06 6.98
C TYR A 225 -18.99 -1.66 6.89
N ARG A 226 -19.09 -2.92 6.42
CA ARG A 226 -20.38 -3.60 6.24
C ARG A 226 -21.13 -3.81 7.55
N GLU A 227 -20.41 -4.01 8.64
CA GLU A 227 -21.03 -4.14 9.95
C GLU A 227 -21.50 -2.78 10.46
N ALA A 228 -20.66 -1.75 10.36
CA ALA A 228 -20.97 -0.40 10.81
C ALA A 228 -22.16 0.22 10.08
N VAL A 229 -22.32 -0.04 8.77
CA VAL A 229 -23.49 0.43 7.99
C VAL A 229 -24.81 -0.07 8.57
N LYS A 230 -24.86 -1.29 9.12
CA LYS A 230 -26.07 -1.83 9.74
C LYS A 230 -26.53 -1.03 10.95
N TYR A 231 -25.61 -0.31 11.60
CA TYR A 231 -25.92 0.51 12.76
C TYR A 231 -26.45 1.90 12.40
N ALA A 232 -26.24 2.39 11.16
CA ALA A 232 -26.43 3.79 10.79
C ALA A 232 -27.85 4.31 11.08
N GLY A 233 -28.89 3.59 10.66
CA GLY A 233 -30.28 3.99 10.90
C GLY A 233 -30.64 4.05 12.39
N ASN A 234 -30.26 3.02 13.16
CA ASN A 234 -30.51 2.99 14.60
C ASN A 234 -29.75 4.09 15.35
N ILE A 235 -28.53 4.43 14.91
CA ILE A 235 -27.76 5.55 15.46
C ILE A 235 -28.52 6.87 15.22
N ALA A 236 -28.98 7.11 13.99
CA ALA A 236 -29.70 8.34 13.64
C ALA A 236 -30.94 8.55 14.54
N VAL A 237 -31.80 7.53 14.64
CA VAL A 237 -33.00 7.56 15.47
C VAL A 237 -32.64 7.77 16.95
N THR A 238 -31.70 6.98 17.48
CA THR A 238 -31.32 7.04 18.89
C THR A 238 -30.76 8.42 19.27
N VAL A 239 -29.90 9.00 18.43
CA VAL A 239 -29.31 10.32 18.69
C VAL A 239 -30.36 11.41 18.59
N GLY A 240 -31.21 11.38 17.55
CA GLY A 240 -32.30 12.33 17.35
C GLY A 240 -33.26 12.37 18.54
N ASP A 241 -33.76 11.19 18.96
CA ASP A 241 -34.70 11.07 20.07
C ASP A 241 -34.09 11.52 21.40
N ARG A 242 -32.84 11.13 21.68
CA ARG A 242 -32.19 11.43 22.96
C ARG A 242 -31.85 12.89 23.14
N LEU A 243 -31.46 13.55 22.05
CA LEU A 243 -31.13 14.97 22.04
C LEU A 243 -32.35 15.86 21.74
N LYS A 244 -33.51 15.26 21.44
CA LYS A 244 -34.74 15.96 21.03
C LYS A 244 -34.50 16.93 19.86
N LEU A 245 -33.74 16.47 18.87
CA LEU A 245 -33.47 17.25 17.67
C LEU A 245 -34.75 17.36 16.83
N GLU A 246 -34.95 18.51 16.20
CA GLU A 246 -36.07 18.72 15.26
C GLU A 246 -36.03 17.71 14.10
N HIS A 247 -34.82 17.38 13.64
CA HIS A 247 -34.55 16.38 12.62
C HIS A 247 -33.42 15.45 13.07
N ALA A 248 -33.54 14.15 12.79
CA ALA A 248 -32.53 13.16 13.13
C ALA A 248 -31.22 13.37 12.34
N PRO A 249 -30.03 13.16 12.95
CA PRO A 249 -28.75 13.35 12.28
C PRO A 249 -28.58 12.43 11.07
N LEU A 250 -27.95 12.93 10.02
CA LEU A 250 -27.52 12.10 8.91
C LEU A 250 -26.26 11.31 9.32
N VAL A 251 -26.30 9.99 9.19
CA VAL A 251 -25.19 9.11 9.59
C VAL A 251 -24.52 8.53 8.35
N ALA A 252 -23.28 8.93 8.10
CA ALA A 252 -22.48 8.46 6.97
C ALA A 252 -21.31 7.59 7.46
N VAL A 253 -21.34 6.31 7.13
CA VAL A 253 -20.23 5.39 7.44
C VAL A 253 -19.13 5.55 6.40
N ARG A 254 -17.89 5.76 6.86
CA ARG A 254 -16.71 6.00 6.02
C ARG A 254 -15.57 5.08 6.37
N ASN A 255 -14.89 4.59 5.34
CA ASN A 255 -13.61 3.92 5.50
C ASN A 255 -12.56 4.93 5.93
N ASP A 256 -11.81 4.60 6.97
CA ASP A 256 -10.69 5.38 7.47
C ASP A 256 -9.48 4.45 7.70
N LEU A 257 -8.40 4.71 6.97
CA LEU A 257 -7.18 3.91 7.00
C LEU A 257 -6.36 4.06 8.29
N PHE A 258 -6.64 5.06 9.14
CA PHE A 258 -5.97 5.22 10.43
C PHE A 258 -6.59 4.36 11.55
N LEU A 259 -7.81 3.88 11.35
CA LEU A 259 -8.53 3.10 12.36
C LEU A 259 -8.04 1.66 12.41
N LYS A 260 -8.05 1.05 13.59
CA LYS A 260 -7.77 -0.38 13.76
C LYS A 260 -9.05 -1.19 13.54
N PRO A 261 -8.96 -2.43 13.03
CA PRO A 261 -10.12 -3.32 12.97
C PRO A 261 -10.82 -3.45 14.33
N GLY A 262 -12.15 -3.44 14.31
CA GLY A 262 -13.02 -3.50 15.50
C GLY A 262 -13.10 -2.19 16.28
N THR A 263 -12.65 -1.07 15.71
CA THR A 263 -12.71 0.26 16.35
C THR A 263 -13.39 1.31 15.47
N PHE A 264 -13.93 2.36 16.10
CA PHE A 264 -14.56 3.50 15.42
C PHE A 264 -14.12 4.84 15.99
N GLU A 265 -14.29 5.90 15.20
CA GLU A 265 -14.19 7.30 15.60
C GLU A 265 -15.29 8.11 14.92
N LEU A 266 -15.64 9.29 15.45
CA LEU A 266 -16.68 10.17 14.91
C LEU A 266 -16.11 11.53 14.50
N ASN A 267 -16.31 11.92 13.25
CA ASN A 267 -16.22 13.32 12.82
C ASN A 267 -17.65 13.86 12.69
N ILE A 268 -18.05 14.73 13.62
CA ILE A 268 -19.40 15.29 13.68
C ILE A 268 -19.30 16.75 13.28
N MET A 269 -20.14 17.17 12.34
CA MET A 269 -20.14 18.51 11.75
C MET A 269 -21.56 19.02 11.64
N TYR A 270 -21.74 20.34 11.64
CA TYR A 270 -22.99 20.92 11.19
C TYR A 270 -23.17 20.64 9.69
N SER A 271 -24.43 20.51 9.25
CA SER A 271 -24.73 20.28 7.83
C SER A 271 -24.19 21.39 6.92
N GLU A 272 -24.16 22.64 7.40
CA GLU A 272 -23.64 23.79 6.65
C GLU A 272 -22.11 23.80 6.51
N ASP A 273 -21.39 23.11 7.40
CA ASP A 273 -19.93 23.00 7.37
C ASP A 273 -19.45 21.86 6.46
N VAL A 274 -20.35 20.98 6.02
CA VAL A 274 -19.99 19.84 5.17
C VAL A 274 -19.89 20.30 3.72
N MET A 275 -18.73 20.09 3.12
CA MET A 275 -18.51 20.36 1.70
C MET A 275 -19.25 19.33 0.85
N GLU A 276 -20.03 19.78 -0.13
CA GLU A 276 -20.68 18.87 -1.08
C GLU A 276 -19.64 18.05 -1.87
N GLU A 277 -18.62 18.73 -2.39
CA GLU A 277 -17.52 18.11 -3.14
C GLU A 277 -16.17 18.45 -2.53
N ALA A 278 -15.21 17.54 -2.69
CA ALA A 278 -13.85 17.81 -2.27
C ALA A 278 -13.25 18.87 -3.22
N PRO A 279 -12.71 19.99 -2.72
CA PRO A 279 -12.23 21.09 -3.56
C PRO A 279 -10.98 20.73 -4.37
N TYR A 280 -10.34 19.61 -4.03
CA TYR A 280 -9.17 19.11 -4.72
C TYR A 280 -9.26 17.60 -4.94
N ASN A 281 -8.81 17.17 -6.12
CA ASN A 281 -8.46 15.80 -6.42
C ASN A 281 -7.04 15.51 -5.92
N VAL A 282 -6.75 14.22 -5.69
CA VAL A 282 -5.48 13.76 -5.11
C VAL A 282 -4.73 12.95 -6.16
N ASN A 283 -3.61 13.47 -6.63
CA ASN A 283 -2.70 12.76 -7.52
C ASN A 283 -1.53 12.19 -6.72
N ILE A 284 -1.35 10.89 -6.82
CA ILE A 284 -0.28 10.16 -6.15
C ILE A 284 0.68 9.66 -7.23
N THR A 285 1.91 10.12 -7.16
CA THR A 285 3.03 9.57 -7.94
C THR A 285 3.79 8.61 -7.03
N ILE A 286 4.05 7.38 -7.46
CA ILE A 286 4.63 6.35 -6.58
C ILE A 286 5.60 5.45 -7.33
N ASN A 287 6.56 4.89 -6.61
CA ASN A 287 7.45 3.84 -7.13
C ASN A 287 6.65 2.64 -7.70
N ASP A 288 7.27 1.94 -8.65
CA ASP A 288 6.63 0.83 -9.37
C ASP A 288 6.28 -0.35 -8.47
N HIS A 289 7.08 -0.61 -7.43
CA HIS A 289 6.87 -1.74 -6.51
C HIS A 289 5.55 -1.61 -5.72
N ASP A 290 5.18 -0.39 -5.31
CA ASP A 290 3.98 -0.14 -4.52
C ASP A 290 2.74 0.24 -5.36
N TYR A 291 2.93 0.56 -6.65
CA TYR A 291 1.89 1.06 -7.54
C TYR A 291 0.60 0.23 -7.50
N SER A 292 0.69 -1.08 -7.75
CA SER A 292 -0.48 -1.97 -7.83
C SER A 292 -1.23 -2.03 -6.50
N PHE A 293 -0.50 -2.02 -5.38
CA PHE A 293 -1.10 -2.06 -4.04
C PHE A 293 -1.85 -0.77 -3.72
N VAL A 294 -1.25 0.39 -3.99
CA VAL A 294 -1.88 1.70 -3.74
C VAL A 294 -3.04 1.94 -4.69
N LYS A 295 -2.90 1.61 -5.98
CA LYS A 295 -3.97 1.73 -6.98
C LYS A 295 -5.22 0.93 -6.58
N LYS A 296 -5.06 -0.31 -6.11
CA LYS A 296 -6.18 -1.14 -5.64
C LYS A 296 -6.88 -0.59 -4.40
N ASN A 297 -6.19 0.24 -3.60
CA ASN A 297 -6.70 0.83 -2.36
C ASN A 297 -7.07 2.32 -2.49
N SER A 298 -7.05 2.90 -3.68
CA SER A 298 -7.31 4.33 -3.90
C SER A 298 -8.67 4.78 -3.38
N ARG A 299 -9.71 3.92 -3.46
CA ARG A 299 -11.04 4.21 -2.89
C ARG A 299 -11.02 4.38 -1.37
N ASN A 300 -10.19 3.62 -0.67
CA ASN A 300 -10.04 3.76 0.79
C ASN A 300 -9.30 5.06 1.14
N ILE A 301 -8.33 5.47 0.31
CA ILE A 301 -7.67 6.78 0.43
C ILE A 301 -8.71 7.89 0.23
N ALA A 302 -9.51 7.83 -0.84
CA ALA A 302 -10.55 8.80 -1.14
C ALA A 302 -11.56 8.95 0.00
N SER A 303 -12.07 7.83 0.52
CA SER A 303 -12.98 7.82 1.66
C SER A 303 -12.34 8.38 2.93
N THR A 304 -11.07 8.03 3.22
CA THR A 304 -10.37 8.53 4.41
C THR A 304 -10.20 10.05 4.34
N ILE A 305 -9.82 10.57 3.17
CA ILE A 305 -9.62 12.01 2.96
C ILE A 305 -10.94 12.74 3.09
N ALA A 306 -11.98 12.33 2.34
CA ALA A 306 -13.30 12.97 2.36
C ALA A 306 -13.89 13.03 3.78
N ALA A 307 -13.83 11.92 4.51
CA ALA A 307 -14.37 11.85 5.86
C ALA A 307 -13.64 12.74 6.87
N ARG A 308 -12.35 12.99 6.65
CA ARG A 308 -11.53 13.84 7.53
C ARG A 308 -11.59 15.31 7.19
N ILE A 309 -11.68 15.68 5.92
CA ILE A 309 -11.88 17.08 5.53
C ILE A 309 -13.34 17.51 5.67
N GLY A 310 -14.28 16.56 5.83
CA GLY A 310 -15.70 16.88 5.95
C GLY A 310 -16.39 17.08 4.61
N SER A 311 -16.06 16.25 3.61
CA SER A 311 -16.70 16.28 2.30
C SER A 311 -17.67 15.11 2.09
N TRP A 312 -18.80 15.39 1.45
CA TRP A 312 -19.84 14.42 1.12
C TRP A 312 -19.45 13.55 -0.07
N ARG A 313 -18.99 14.14 -1.18
CA ARG A 313 -18.45 13.40 -2.32
C ARG A 313 -16.96 13.10 -2.11
N PHE A 314 -16.52 11.98 -2.67
CA PHE A 314 -15.12 11.59 -2.58
C PHE A 314 -14.26 12.41 -3.57
N PRO A 315 -13.05 12.83 -3.18
CA PRO A 315 -12.08 13.34 -4.15
C PRO A 315 -11.71 12.22 -5.13
N ILE A 316 -11.41 12.58 -6.38
CA ILE A 316 -10.80 11.63 -7.31
C ILE A 316 -9.37 11.37 -6.83
N VAL A 317 -9.03 10.09 -6.69
CA VAL A 317 -7.68 9.65 -6.33
C VAL A 317 -7.04 8.98 -7.54
N SER A 318 -6.11 9.69 -8.16
CA SER A 318 -5.28 9.16 -9.25
C SER A 318 -3.97 8.61 -8.69
N VAL A 319 -3.51 7.50 -9.25
CA VAL A 319 -2.23 6.87 -8.88
C VAL A 319 -1.48 6.60 -10.15
N LYS A 320 -0.25 7.11 -10.26
CA LYS A 320 0.64 6.97 -11.42
C LYS A 320 2.00 6.40 -10.97
N PRO A 321 2.56 5.43 -11.71
CA PRO A 321 3.93 4.99 -11.48
C PRO A 321 4.93 6.10 -11.84
N SER A 322 6.12 6.07 -11.24
CA SER A 322 7.24 6.95 -11.61
C SER A 322 8.55 6.21 -11.53
N MET A 323 9.25 6.17 -12.67
CA MET A 323 10.61 5.63 -12.78
C MET A 323 11.65 6.47 -12.03
N LEU A 324 11.31 7.71 -11.62
CA LEU A 324 12.20 8.56 -10.82
C LEU A 324 12.11 8.25 -9.31
N LEU A 325 11.09 7.52 -8.87
CA LEU A 325 10.92 7.09 -7.49
C LEU A 325 11.36 5.62 -7.42
N GLU A 326 12.63 5.42 -7.12
CA GLU A 326 13.29 4.11 -7.22
C GLU A 326 13.05 3.25 -5.98
N LYS A 327 12.84 3.86 -4.80
CA LYS A 327 12.78 3.08 -3.54
C LYS A 327 11.34 2.77 -3.13
N PRO A 328 11.05 1.55 -2.65
CA PRO A 328 9.77 1.22 -2.03
C PRO A 328 9.44 2.19 -0.89
N GLY A 329 8.19 2.61 -0.85
CA GLY A 329 7.67 3.61 0.08
C GLY A 329 7.89 5.06 -0.36
N GLU A 330 8.62 5.31 -1.45
CA GLU A 330 8.70 6.64 -2.05
C GLU A 330 7.42 6.94 -2.82
N PHE A 331 6.85 8.10 -2.53
CA PHE A 331 5.67 8.64 -3.19
C PHE A 331 5.71 10.17 -3.09
N ASP A 332 4.97 10.81 -3.98
CA ASP A 332 4.64 12.23 -3.93
C ASP A 332 3.12 12.42 -4.04
N VAL A 333 2.60 13.45 -3.38
CA VAL A 333 1.17 13.78 -3.38
C VAL A 333 0.98 15.22 -3.83
N VAL A 334 0.21 15.38 -4.90
CA VAL A 334 -0.14 16.70 -5.45
C VAL A 334 -1.66 16.85 -5.45
N LEU A 335 -2.13 18.00 -4.98
CA LEU A 335 -3.53 18.37 -5.05
C LEU A 335 -3.81 19.18 -6.32
N GLU A 336 -4.72 18.70 -7.15
CA GLU A 336 -5.23 19.41 -8.33
C GLU A 336 -6.66 19.89 -8.07
N LYS A 337 -7.08 21.02 -8.66
CA LYS A 337 -8.45 21.53 -8.47
C LYS A 337 -9.48 20.43 -8.81
N GLY A 338 -10.40 20.17 -7.90
CA GLY A 338 -11.52 19.25 -8.06
C GLY A 338 -12.83 20.01 -8.29
N GLY A 339 -13.90 19.26 -8.53
CA GLY A 339 -15.28 19.78 -8.54
C GLY A 339 -15.72 20.57 -9.78
N ASN A 340 -15.04 20.37 -10.92
CA ASN A 340 -15.49 20.87 -12.22
C ASN A 340 -15.35 19.75 -13.26
N ASP A 341 -16.34 18.86 -13.33
CA ASP A 341 -16.67 18.09 -14.54
C ASP A 341 -18.19 18.00 -14.67
#